data_AF-A0A7W1SNE2-F1
#
_entry.id   AF-A0A7W1SNE2-F1
#
_cell.length_a   1.000
_cell.length_b   1.000
_cell.length_c   1.000
_cell.angle_alpha   90.00
_cell.angle_beta   90.00
_cell.angle_gamma   90.00
#
_symmetry.space_group_name_H-M   'P 1'
#
loop_
_entity.id
_entity.type
_entity.pdbx_description
1 polymer ?
#
loop_
_entity_poly.entity_id
_entity_poly.type
_entity_poly.pdbx_seq_one_letter_code
_entity_poly.pdbx_strand_id
1 'polypeptide(L)'
;MKKNFLFLIIIGAMLILNVSSKAQIVFYSGFENWTGSLPDDWGGSRTTFDPDSVVEYTQNVHSGNKACRLINRISTNKYFSTKGFIVEAGATYVVSFWARGNALIFNPFIYCGTDISLPGISQPFNNTNWEFYTSIFTAPVSTISAELVFTIRRTNPNLDDVQIDDVLIYKSDPSDVLDINNISAMINSNGSLFNSNGISHFEVPKGSGNHTIFESNLWMGGLNSNSNLHLAAQTYGHYIPDFSFGPIANN
;
A
#
# COMPACT_ATOMS: atom_id res chain seq x y z
N MET A 1 -42.03 -49.63 -30.00
CA MET A 1 -41.30 -49.46 -28.73
C MET A 1 -40.77 -48.03 -28.67
N LYS A 2 -41.34 -47.20 -27.79
CA LYS A 2 -40.85 -45.85 -27.50
C LYS A 2 -39.59 -45.97 -26.64
N LYS A 3 -38.48 -45.38 -27.07
CA LYS A 3 -37.39 -44.97 -26.17
C LYS A 3 -36.96 -43.56 -26.57
N ASN A 4 -37.41 -42.61 -25.75
CA ASN A 4 -36.87 -41.26 -25.66
C ASN A 4 -35.38 -41.35 -25.32
N PHE A 5 -34.52 -40.60 -26.01
CA PHE A 5 -33.26 -40.18 -25.43
C PHE A 5 -33.14 -38.67 -25.51
N LEU A 6 -33.05 -38.10 -24.31
CA LEU A 6 -32.96 -36.69 -23.98
C LEU A 6 -31.62 -36.10 -24.44
N PHE A 7 -31.71 -34.84 -24.86
CA PHE A 7 -30.64 -33.84 -24.95
C PHE A 7 -29.68 -33.86 -23.74
N LEU A 8 -28.37 -33.70 -24.00
CA LEU A 8 -27.50 -32.97 -23.10
C LEU A 8 -26.47 -32.17 -23.91
N ILE A 9 -26.73 -30.87 -24.05
CA ILE A 9 -25.78 -29.87 -24.51
C ILE A 9 -24.79 -29.64 -23.36
N ILE A 10 -23.52 -30.01 -23.54
CA ILE A 10 -22.43 -29.54 -22.68
C ILE A 10 -21.79 -28.36 -23.40
N ILE A 11 -22.32 -27.16 -23.13
CA ILE A 11 -21.58 -25.91 -23.40
C ILE A 11 -20.42 -25.90 -22.41
N GLY A 12 -19.22 -26.16 -22.92
CA GLY A 12 -17.98 -25.99 -22.18
C GLY A 12 -17.80 -24.51 -21.86
N ALA A 13 -18.17 -24.11 -20.64
CA ALA A 13 -17.77 -22.84 -20.09
C ALA A 13 -16.24 -22.84 -19.95
N MET A 14 -15.54 -22.12 -20.83
CA MET A 14 -14.16 -21.71 -20.59
C MET A 14 -14.15 -20.89 -19.31
N LEU A 15 -13.72 -21.53 -18.22
CA LEU A 15 -13.36 -20.85 -16.99
C LEU A 15 -12.02 -20.15 -17.26
N ILE A 16 -12.07 -18.89 -17.71
CA ILE A 16 -10.91 -18.02 -17.71
C ILE A 16 -10.65 -17.66 -16.25
N LEU A 17 -9.80 -18.44 -15.58
CA LEU A 17 -9.22 -18.08 -14.28
C LEU A 17 -8.21 -16.95 -14.51
N ASN A 18 -8.71 -15.72 -14.52
CA ASN A 18 -7.87 -14.55 -14.25
C ASN A 18 -7.65 -14.47 -12.74
N VAL A 19 -6.70 -15.24 -12.21
CA VAL A 19 -6.19 -14.99 -10.86
C VAL A 19 -4.93 -14.16 -11.03
N SER A 20 -5.11 -12.84 -11.07
CA SER A 20 -4.06 -11.90 -10.73
C SER A 20 -4.43 -11.38 -9.36
N SER A 21 -3.71 -11.82 -8.33
CA SER A 21 -3.69 -11.17 -7.02
C SER A 21 -3.09 -9.78 -7.20
N LYS A 22 -3.92 -8.84 -7.64
CA LYS A 22 -3.54 -7.43 -7.57
C LYS A 22 -3.66 -7.04 -6.11
N ALA A 23 -2.60 -6.48 -5.55
CA ALA A 23 -2.67 -5.79 -4.27
C ALA A 23 -3.91 -4.88 -4.29
N GLN A 24 -4.81 -5.04 -3.31
CA GLN A 24 -6.06 -4.32 -3.29
C GLN A 24 -5.78 -2.84 -2.97
N ILE A 25 -5.85 -1.99 -3.99
CA ILE A 25 -5.82 -0.53 -3.80
C ILE A 25 -7.09 -0.14 -3.04
N VAL A 26 -6.92 0.48 -1.89
CA VAL A 26 -8.03 0.98 -1.06
C VAL A 26 -8.19 2.49 -1.16
N PHE A 27 -7.15 3.20 -1.60
CA PHE A 27 -7.21 4.63 -1.87
C PHE A 27 -6.16 5.02 -2.92
N TYR A 28 -6.54 5.89 -3.85
CA TYR A 28 -5.62 6.56 -4.76
C TYR A 28 -6.08 7.99 -5.03
N SER A 29 -5.16 8.94 -5.03
CA SER A 29 -5.40 10.32 -5.41
C SER A 29 -4.14 10.96 -5.99
N GLY A 30 -4.15 11.20 -7.30
CA GLY A 30 -3.23 12.14 -7.97
C GLY A 30 -3.80 13.56 -8.08
N PHE A 31 -4.81 13.93 -7.29
CA PHE A 31 -5.37 15.29 -7.23
C PHE A 31 -5.86 15.89 -8.55
N GLU A 32 -6.30 15.07 -9.51
CA GLU A 32 -6.78 15.56 -10.81
C GLU A 32 -8.22 16.12 -10.77
N ASN A 33 -9.04 15.62 -9.83
CA ASN A 33 -10.47 15.96 -9.74
C ASN A 33 -10.78 16.77 -8.48
N TRP A 34 -11.46 17.90 -8.67
CA TRP A 34 -11.79 18.86 -7.61
C TRP A 34 -13.21 19.38 -7.79
N THR A 35 -13.93 19.49 -6.67
CA THR A 35 -15.26 20.10 -6.60
C THR A 35 -15.21 21.25 -5.61
N GLY A 36 -15.41 22.47 -6.10
CA GLY A 36 -15.24 23.67 -5.29
C GLY A 36 -13.77 23.85 -4.92
N SER A 37 -13.48 23.95 -3.63
CA SER A 37 -12.15 24.28 -3.07
C SER A 37 -11.41 23.08 -2.49
N LEU A 38 -11.88 21.85 -2.72
CA LEU A 38 -11.22 20.62 -2.22
C LEU A 38 -11.14 19.57 -3.33
N PRO A 39 -10.11 18.70 -3.31
CA PRO A 39 -10.09 17.53 -4.18
C PRO A 39 -11.17 16.52 -3.76
N ASP A 40 -11.76 15.82 -4.73
CA ASP A 40 -13.01 15.09 -4.54
C ASP A 40 -12.96 14.01 -3.46
N ASP A 41 -11.81 13.35 -3.28
CA ASP A 41 -11.61 12.26 -2.32
C ASP A 41 -11.03 12.72 -0.96
N TRP A 42 -11.03 14.04 -0.71
CA TRP A 42 -10.43 14.66 0.48
C TRP A 42 -11.45 15.48 1.28
N GLY A 43 -11.00 16.03 2.42
CA GLY A 43 -11.87 16.74 3.36
C GLY A 43 -12.62 15.81 4.29
N GLY A 44 -11.97 14.75 4.78
CA GLY A 44 -12.56 13.80 5.72
C GLY A 44 -12.86 14.40 7.10
N SER A 45 -13.32 13.55 8.02
CA SER A 45 -13.75 13.96 9.36
C SER A 45 -12.64 14.56 10.22
N ARG A 46 -11.38 14.30 9.86
CA ARG A 46 -10.20 14.86 10.54
C ARG A 46 -9.72 16.17 9.96
N THR A 47 -10.28 16.63 8.83
CA THR A 47 -9.81 17.86 8.19
C THR A 47 -10.18 19.10 9.02
N THR A 48 -9.18 19.93 9.31
CA THR A 48 -9.33 21.24 9.98
C THR A 48 -8.76 22.40 9.16
N PHE A 49 -8.33 22.12 7.93
CA PHE A 49 -7.99 23.15 6.97
C PHE A 49 -9.22 23.98 6.61
N ASP A 50 -9.04 25.29 6.52
CA ASP A 50 -10.02 26.13 5.86
C ASP A 50 -9.92 25.81 4.36
N PRO A 51 -11.04 25.74 3.61
CA PRO A 51 -10.98 25.31 2.22
C PRO A 51 -10.06 26.18 1.35
N ASP A 52 -9.98 27.49 1.60
CA ASP A 52 -9.08 28.42 0.90
C ASP A 52 -7.57 28.17 1.18
N SER A 53 -7.26 27.32 2.15
CA SER A 53 -5.90 26.89 2.50
C SER A 53 -5.46 25.60 1.81
N VAL A 54 -6.33 25.01 0.99
CA VAL A 54 -6.09 23.85 0.13
C VAL A 54 -6.20 24.33 -1.31
N VAL A 55 -5.10 24.29 -2.05
CA VAL A 55 -4.99 24.99 -3.33
C VAL A 55 -4.54 24.03 -4.42
N GLU A 56 -5.23 24.04 -5.56
CA GLU A 56 -4.77 23.37 -6.78
C GLU A 56 -3.39 23.89 -7.18
N TYR A 57 -2.44 22.99 -7.41
CA TYR A 57 -1.08 23.33 -7.82
C TYR A 57 -0.80 22.75 -9.21
N THR A 58 -0.40 23.61 -10.15
CA THR A 58 -0.23 23.23 -11.57
C THR A 58 1.14 23.58 -12.16
N GLN A 59 2.05 24.14 -11.35
CA GLN A 59 3.33 24.66 -11.86
C GLN A 59 4.43 23.58 -11.97
N ASN A 60 4.59 22.76 -10.93
CA ASN A 60 5.62 21.72 -10.85
C ASN A 60 5.03 20.45 -10.21
N VAL A 61 4.03 19.86 -10.86
CA VAL A 61 3.34 18.65 -10.40
C VAL A 61 4.25 17.42 -10.53
N HIS A 62 4.05 16.39 -9.70
CA HIS A 62 4.86 15.18 -9.80
C HIS A 62 4.41 14.34 -10.99
N SER A 63 3.11 14.08 -11.08
CA SER A 63 2.50 13.45 -12.23
C SER A 63 1.18 14.14 -12.60
N GLY A 64 0.57 13.75 -13.72
CA GLY A 64 -0.68 14.35 -14.17
C GLY A 64 -0.56 15.86 -14.48
N ASN A 65 -1.63 16.60 -14.18
CA ASN A 65 -1.70 18.06 -14.40
C ASN A 65 -1.84 18.84 -13.10
N LYS A 66 -2.21 18.19 -11.99
CA LYS A 66 -2.53 18.85 -10.73
C LYS A 66 -1.93 18.11 -9.55
N ALA A 67 -1.39 18.88 -8.62
CA ALA A 67 -1.05 18.43 -7.26
C ALA A 67 -1.83 19.27 -6.24
N CYS A 68 -1.68 18.95 -4.95
CA CYS A 68 -2.31 19.71 -3.87
C CYS A 68 -1.27 20.52 -3.09
N ARG A 69 -1.44 21.84 -3.02
CA ARG A 69 -0.67 22.74 -2.16
C ARG A 69 -1.44 23.00 -0.87
N LEU A 70 -0.77 22.79 0.26
CA LEU A 70 -1.32 23.00 1.59
C LEU A 70 -0.67 24.22 2.24
N ILE A 71 -1.51 25.14 2.71
CA ILE A 71 -1.08 26.42 3.28
C ILE A 71 -1.51 26.52 4.73
N ASN A 72 -0.56 26.50 5.66
CA ASN A 72 -0.82 26.86 7.05
C ASN A 72 0.23 27.87 7.54
N ARG A 73 -0.20 29.10 7.82
CA ARG A 73 0.68 30.20 8.26
C ARG A 73 0.81 30.34 9.77
N ILE A 74 -0.08 29.69 10.54
CA ILE A 74 -0.18 29.88 11.98
C ILE A 74 0.67 28.87 12.76
N SER A 75 0.83 29.11 14.06
CA SER A 75 1.64 28.28 14.98
C SER A 75 0.91 27.06 15.53
N THR A 76 -0.34 26.83 15.15
CA THR A 76 -1.10 25.62 15.50
C THR A 76 -1.10 24.63 14.35
N ASN A 77 -1.22 23.35 14.69
CA ASN A 77 -1.35 22.29 13.70
C ASN A 77 -2.71 22.39 13.01
N LYS A 78 -2.73 22.18 11.69
CA LYS A 78 -3.93 21.91 10.93
C LYS A 78 -3.82 20.52 10.29
N TYR A 79 -4.96 19.91 10.03
CA TYR A 79 -5.06 18.54 9.52
C TYR A 79 -5.74 18.55 8.17
N PHE A 80 -5.11 17.91 7.18
CA PHE A 80 -5.72 17.65 5.87
C PHE A 80 -5.86 16.14 5.71
N SER A 81 -7.09 15.65 5.56
CA SER A 81 -7.37 14.23 5.53
C SER A 81 -8.12 13.78 4.29
N THR A 82 -7.88 12.54 3.89
CA THR A 82 -8.71 11.84 2.92
C THR A 82 -10.13 11.68 3.48
N LYS A 83 -11.12 11.48 2.63
CA LYS A 83 -12.37 10.85 3.06
C LYS A 83 -12.05 9.43 3.57
N GLY A 84 -12.95 8.88 4.39
CA GLY A 84 -12.77 7.55 4.95
C GLY A 84 -12.69 6.48 3.85
N PHE A 85 -11.63 5.67 3.87
CA PHE A 85 -11.50 4.47 3.04
C PHE A 85 -11.67 3.22 3.90
N ILE A 86 -12.04 2.11 3.26
CA ILE A 86 -12.31 0.84 3.95
C ILE A 86 -11.00 0.10 4.19
N VAL A 87 -10.86 -0.47 5.38
CA VAL A 87 -9.76 -1.38 5.76
C VAL A 87 -10.32 -2.68 6.33
N GLU A 88 -9.55 -3.74 6.23
CA GLU A 88 -9.83 -5.02 6.87
C GLU A 88 -9.18 -5.06 8.25
N ALA A 89 -9.95 -5.47 9.25
CA ALA A 89 -9.48 -5.62 10.62
C ALA A 89 -8.24 -6.54 10.69
N GLY A 90 -7.14 -6.03 11.25
CA GLY A 90 -5.89 -6.77 11.41
C GLY A 90 -5.02 -6.86 10.15
N ALA A 91 -5.47 -6.35 8.99
CA ALA A 91 -4.66 -6.35 7.77
C ALA A 91 -3.61 -5.23 7.79
N THR A 92 -2.49 -5.48 7.11
CA THR A 92 -1.42 -4.49 6.92
C THR A 92 -1.60 -3.78 5.58
N TYR A 93 -1.31 -2.49 5.55
CA TYR A 93 -1.42 -1.62 4.39
C TYR A 93 -0.12 -0.87 4.18
N VAL A 94 0.22 -0.65 2.91
CA VAL A 94 1.27 0.30 2.51
C VAL A 94 0.60 1.63 2.19
N VAL A 95 1.16 2.71 2.70
CA VAL A 95 0.80 4.10 2.41
C VAL A 95 1.98 4.73 1.72
N SER A 96 1.76 5.34 0.57
CA SER A 96 2.78 6.06 -0.18
C SER A 96 2.24 7.35 -0.77
N PHE A 97 3.13 8.33 -0.96
CA PHE A 97 2.82 9.60 -1.60
C PHE A 97 4.13 10.30 -1.99
N TRP A 98 4.02 11.27 -2.91
CA TRP A 98 5.10 12.20 -3.22
C TRP A 98 4.86 13.51 -2.49
N ALA A 99 5.92 14.13 -1.96
CA ALA A 99 5.83 15.44 -1.34
C ALA A 99 7.06 16.31 -1.62
N ARG A 100 6.86 17.63 -1.55
CA ARG A 100 7.91 18.65 -1.62
C ARG A 100 7.50 19.90 -0.85
N GLY A 101 8.49 20.76 -0.67
CA GLY A 101 8.42 22.13 -0.21
C GLY A 101 8.80 22.31 1.27
N ASN A 102 8.10 23.18 2.00
CA ASN A 102 8.57 23.65 3.32
C ASN A 102 7.48 23.82 4.38
N ALA A 103 7.73 23.27 5.58
CA ALA A 103 6.96 23.53 6.80
C ALA A 103 7.78 23.28 8.07
N LEU A 104 7.39 23.88 9.19
CA LEU A 104 7.93 23.50 10.51
C LEU A 104 7.52 22.07 10.89
N ILE A 105 6.28 21.70 10.60
CA ILE A 105 5.78 20.33 10.77
C ILE A 105 5.07 19.90 9.49
N PHE A 106 5.48 18.77 8.94
CA PHE A 106 4.73 17.99 7.96
C PHE A 106 4.81 16.52 8.38
N ASN A 107 3.74 15.99 8.97
CA ASN A 107 3.74 14.64 9.54
C ASN A 107 2.46 13.86 9.19
N PRO A 108 2.55 12.77 8.41
CA PRO A 108 1.43 11.90 8.12
C PRO A 108 1.12 10.94 9.29
N PHE A 109 -0.15 10.58 9.43
CA PHE A 109 -0.61 9.50 10.31
C PHE A 109 -1.91 8.91 9.77
N ILE A 110 -2.27 7.72 10.23
CA ILE A 110 -3.56 7.09 9.95
C ILE A 110 -4.48 7.32 11.14
N TYR A 111 -5.69 7.79 10.88
CA TYR A 111 -6.77 7.81 11.87
C TYR A 111 -7.73 6.66 11.60
N CYS A 112 -7.87 5.75 12.56
CA CYS A 112 -8.76 4.59 12.47
C CYS A 112 -9.45 4.36 13.83
N GLY A 113 -9.98 5.43 14.42
CA GLY A 113 -10.46 5.47 15.82
C GLY A 113 -9.37 5.82 16.83
N THR A 114 -8.11 5.51 16.51
CA THR A 114 -6.90 6.02 17.16
C THR A 114 -5.91 6.53 16.12
N ASP A 115 -4.98 7.37 16.53
CA ASP A 115 -3.92 7.89 15.66
C ASP A 115 -2.74 6.89 15.59
N ILE A 116 -2.35 6.49 14.39
CA ILE A 116 -1.19 5.63 14.11
C ILE A 116 -0.16 6.43 13.30
N SER A 117 0.99 6.72 13.89
CA SER A 117 2.04 7.52 13.25
C SER A 117 2.64 6.79 12.04
N LEU A 118 2.89 7.54 10.95
CA LEU A 118 3.63 7.07 9.78
C LEU A 118 5.02 7.74 9.76
N PRO A 119 6.08 7.07 10.24
CA PRO A 119 7.42 7.66 10.31
C PRO A 119 8.04 7.84 8.91
N GLY A 120 9.10 8.65 8.83
CA GLY A 120 9.90 8.80 7.60
C GLY A 120 10.15 10.23 7.15
N ILE A 121 9.49 11.23 7.75
CA ILE A 121 9.67 12.64 7.38
C ILE A 121 10.52 13.39 8.42
N SER A 122 11.67 13.90 7.97
CA SER A 122 12.53 14.79 8.74
C SER A 122 11.88 16.16 8.99
N GLN A 123 12.05 16.70 10.21
CA GLN A 123 11.53 18.02 10.59
C GLN A 123 12.68 19.01 10.90
N PRO A 124 12.57 20.30 10.53
CA PRO A 124 11.51 20.88 9.70
C PRO A 124 11.54 20.28 8.30
N PHE A 125 10.37 20.09 7.71
CA PHE A 125 10.25 19.61 6.36
C PHE A 125 10.73 20.71 5.41
N ASN A 126 11.77 20.41 4.63
CA ASN A 126 12.41 21.36 3.73
C ASN A 126 13.09 20.63 2.57
N ASN A 127 12.33 20.32 1.53
CA ASN A 127 12.85 19.67 0.33
C ASN A 127 12.20 20.26 -0.92
N THR A 128 12.95 20.92 -1.80
CA THR A 128 12.37 21.56 -3.00
C THR A 128 12.27 20.62 -4.20
N ASN A 129 12.75 19.38 -4.08
CA ASN A 129 12.53 18.31 -5.05
C ASN A 129 11.40 17.41 -4.56
N TRP A 130 10.68 16.81 -5.50
CA TRP A 130 9.73 15.74 -5.19
C TRP A 130 10.48 14.55 -4.59
N GLU A 131 10.04 14.12 -3.41
CA GLU A 131 10.56 12.94 -2.72
C GLU A 131 9.41 11.97 -2.45
N PHE A 132 9.71 10.69 -2.63
CA PHE A 132 8.78 9.60 -2.38
C PHE A 132 8.82 9.19 -0.91
N TYR A 133 7.67 9.17 -0.27
CA TYR A 133 7.51 8.71 1.11
C TYR A 133 6.66 7.45 1.13
N THR A 134 7.09 6.47 1.92
CA THR A 134 6.36 5.22 2.12
C THR A 134 6.42 4.79 3.58
N SER A 135 5.32 4.24 4.08
CA SER A 135 5.24 3.64 5.40
C SER A 135 4.17 2.55 5.40
N ILE A 136 4.22 1.68 6.40
CA ILE A 136 3.19 0.68 6.62
C ILE A 136 2.36 1.02 7.86
N PHE A 137 1.11 0.54 7.89
CA PHE A 137 0.34 0.44 9.12
C PHE A 137 -0.46 -0.86 9.14
N THR A 138 -0.76 -1.36 10.33
CA THR A 138 -1.69 -2.48 10.53
C THR A 138 -2.97 -1.95 11.12
N ALA A 139 -4.10 -2.19 10.45
CA ALA A 139 -5.40 -1.78 10.95
C ALA A 139 -5.73 -2.51 12.27
N PRO A 140 -6.21 -1.82 13.32
CA PRO A 140 -6.67 -2.48 14.53
C PRO A 140 -7.76 -3.52 14.22
N VAL A 141 -7.76 -4.63 14.97
CA VAL A 141 -8.72 -5.76 14.76
C VAL A 141 -10.20 -5.39 14.99
N SER A 142 -10.47 -4.18 15.45
CA SER A 142 -11.81 -3.65 15.69
C SER A 142 -12.26 -2.60 14.67
N THR A 143 -11.43 -2.28 13.68
CA THR A 143 -11.67 -1.15 12.77
C THR A 143 -11.85 -1.61 11.33
N ILE A 144 -12.79 -0.96 10.65
CA ILE A 144 -13.14 -1.23 9.24
C ILE A 144 -13.00 0.00 8.33
N SER A 145 -12.57 1.13 8.87
CA SER A 145 -12.35 2.36 8.11
C SER A 145 -11.16 3.16 8.65
N ALA A 146 -10.53 3.92 7.76
CA ALA A 146 -9.41 4.78 8.12
C ALA A 146 -9.40 6.06 7.27
N GLU A 147 -8.74 7.09 7.77
CA GLU A 147 -8.36 8.29 7.01
C GLU A 147 -6.83 8.46 7.08
N LEU A 148 -6.21 8.81 5.96
CA LEU A 148 -4.85 9.32 5.95
C LEU A 148 -4.92 10.80 6.28
N VAL A 149 -4.12 11.24 7.25
CA VAL A 149 -4.13 12.61 7.75
C VAL A 149 -2.72 13.18 7.69
N PHE A 150 -2.57 14.33 7.06
CA PHE A 150 -1.35 15.12 7.13
C PHE A 150 -1.51 16.21 8.19
N THR A 151 -0.56 16.25 9.13
CA THR A 151 -0.40 17.37 10.07
C THR A 151 0.52 18.41 9.46
N ILE A 152 0.03 19.64 9.30
CA ILE A 152 0.81 20.75 8.74
C ILE A 152 0.89 21.89 9.75
N ARG A 153 2.07 22.45 9.97
CA ARG A 153 2.28 23.68 10.75
C ARG A 153 3.36 24.57 10.14
N ARG A 154 3.06 25.87 10.02
CA ARG A 154 3.98 26.93 9.54
C ARG A 154 4.70 26.60 8.23
N THR A 155 3.92 26.51 7.16
CA THR A 155 4.39 26.50 5.76
C THR A 155 5.01 27.84 5.35
N ASN A 156 5.98 27.82 4.45
CA ASN A 156 6.72 29.02 4.01
C ASN A 156 6.55 29.28 2.50
N PRO A 157 5.88 30.38 2.09
CA PRO A 157 5.59 30.64 0.68
C PRO A 157 6.85 30.96 -0.14
N ASN A 158 7.92 31.42 0.51
CA ASN A 158 9.20 31.69 -0.15
C ASN A 158 10.02 30.41 -0.39
N LEU A 159 9.60 29.30 0.22
CA LEU A 159 10.20 27.97 0.09
C LEU A 159 9.14 26.95 -0.37
N ASP A 160 8.25 27.41 -1.24
CA ASP A 160 7.23 26.63 -1.96
C ASP A 160 6.01 26.16 -1.16
N ASP A 161 5.86 26.37 0.15
CA ASP A 161 4.83 25.69 0.99
C ASP A 161 4.89 24.16 0.91
N VAL A 162 3.92 23.40 1.41
CA VAL A 162 3.91 21.94 1.22
C VAL A 162 3.07 21.60 0.00
N GLN A 163 3.61 20.78 -0.89
CA GLN A 163 2.85 20.11 -1.96
C GLN A 163 2.86 18.61 -1.71
N ILE A 164 1.74 17.97 -2.02
CA ILE A 164 1.59 16.52 -2.02
C ILE A 164 0.97 16.07 -3.35
N ASP A 165 1.36 14.87 -3.79
CA ASP A 165 0.88 14.26 -5.02
C ASP A 165 0.91 12.72 -4.93
N ASP A 166 0.23 12.05 -5.85
CA ASP A 166 0.26 10.60 -6.06
C ASP A 166 0.14 9.76 -4.77
N VAL A 167 -0.90 10.07 -3.99
CA VAL A 167 -1.20 9.33 -2.75
C VAL A 167 -1.79 7.98 -3.13
N LEU A 168 -1.16 6.90 -2.67
CA LEU A 168 -1.57 5.53 -2.93
C LEU A 168 -1.55 4.71 -1.64
N ILE A 169 -2.67 4.05 -1.34
CA ILE A 169 -2.80 3.12 -0.22
C ILE A 169 -3.34 1.80 -0.76
N TYR A 170 -2.63 0.72 -0.46
CA TYR A 170 -3.03 -0.62 -0.84
C TYR A 170 -2.79 -1.62 0.28
N LYS A 171 -3.60 -2.66 0.32
CA LYS A 171 -3.41 -3.78 1.24
C LYS A 171 -2.10 -4.47 0.91
N SER A 172 -1.22 -4.57 1.90
CA SER A 172 -0.03 -5.39 1.82
C SER A 172 -0.46 -6.83 2.05
N ASP A 173 -0.70 -7.55 0.96
CA ASP A 173 -0.81 -9.00 1.00
C ASP A 173 0.58 -9.57 0.71
N PRO A 174 1.35 -9.97 1.74
CA PRO A 174 2.68 -10.52 1.53
C PRO A 174 2.62 -11.92 0.92
N SER A 175 1.44 -12.47 0.60
CA SER A 175 1.27 -13.81 0.09
C SER A 175 0.15 -13.97 -0.92
N ASP A 176 0.28 -14.97 -1.77
CA ASP A 176 -0.73 -15.44 -2.71
C ASP A 176 -0.73 -16.98 -2.77
N VAL A 177 -1.70 -17.60 -3.44
CA VAL A 177 -1.80 -19.06 -3.56
C VAL A 177 -1.66 -19.52 -5.01
N LEU A 178 -0.66 -20.37 -5.26
CA LEU A 178 -0.57 -21.14 -6.49
C LEU A 178 -1.61 -22.27 -6.45
N ASP A 179 -2.71 -22.09 -7.17
CA ASP A 179 -3.81 -23.04 -7.28
C ASP A 179 -3.90 -23.62 -8.71
N ILE A 180 -3.16 -24.68 -8.97
CA ILE A 180 -3.13 -25.38 -10.25
C ILE A 180 -2.85 -26.87 -10.05
N ASN A 181 -3.30 -27.72 -10.99
CA ASN A 181 -3.01 -29.15 -10.98
C ASN A 181 -3.39 -29.87 -9.67
N ASN A 182 -4.49 -29.44 -9.03
CA ASN A 182 -4.98 -30.01 -7.77
C ASN A 182 -4.02 -29.79 -6.58
N ILE A 183 -3.23 -28.71 -6.63
CA ILE A 183 -2.35 -28.24 -5.56
C ILE A 183 -2.87 -26.87 -5.10
N SER A 184 -2.84 -26.61 -3.80
CA SER A 184 -2.98 -25.27 -3.21
C SER A 184 -1.69 -24.97 -2.45
N ALA A 185 -0.91 -24.01 -2.92
CA ALA A 185 0.41 -23.73 -2.39
C ALA A 185 0.61 -22.22 -2.15
N MET A 186 0.63 -21.81 -0.87
CA MET A 186 0.89 -20.40 -0.53
C MET A 186 2.34 -19.99 -0.86
N ILE A 187 2.50 -18.85 -1.51
CA ILE A 187 3.77 -18.23 -1.85
C ILE A 187 3.82 -16.90 -1.12
N ASN A 188 4.83 -16.68 -0.28
CA ASN A 188 5.04 -15.36 0.32
C ASN A 188 6.13 -14.58 -0.44
N SER A 189 5.96 -13.26 -0.51
CA SER A 189 6.87 -12.31 -1.18
C SER A 189 8.17 -12.07 -0.39
N ASN A 190 8.23 -12.52 0.86
CA ASN A 190 9.43 -12.45 1.70
C ASN A 190 10.37 -13.67 1.50
N GLY A 191 10.14 -14.47 0.46
CA GLY A 191 10.95 -15.62 0.09
C GLY A 191 10.64 -16.91 0.86
N SER A 192 9.81 -16.85 1.92
CA SER A 192 9.30 -18.05 2.59
C SER A 192 8.10 -18.59 1.81
N LEU A 193 8.12 -19.88 1.51
CA LEU A 193 7.08 -20.55 0.72
C LEU A 193 6.38 -21.57 1.59
N PHE A 194 5.09 -21.73 1.35
CA PHE A 194 4.24 -22.79 1.90
C PHE A 194 4.07 -22.76 3.42
N ASN A 195 4.45 -21.67 4.08
CA ASN A 195 4.29 -21.48 5.51
C ASN A 195 3.68 -20.12 5.82
N SER A 196 2.80 -20.08 6.82
CA SER A 196 2.36 -18.84 7.46
C SER A 196 2.25 -19.08 8.96
N ASN A 197 3.03 -18.36 9.76
CA ASN A 197 3.01 -18.44 11.22
C ASN A 197 3.14 -19.88 11.77
N GLY A 198 3.97 -20.71 11.13
CA GLY A 198 4.16 -22.11 11.53
C GLY A 198 3.07 -23.07 11.06
N ILE A 199 2.13 -22.61 10.24
CA ILE A 199 1.10 -23.44 9.59
C ILE A 199 1.55 -23.75 8.16
N SER A 200 1.50 -25.02 7.77
CA SER A 200 1.81 -25.45 6.40
C SER A 200 0.65 -25.16 5.45
N HIS A 201 0.99 -24.70 4.26
CA HIS A 201 0.07 -24.28 3.20
C HIS A 201 0.42 -24.89 1.84
N PHE A 202 1.20 -25.98 1.78
CA PHE A 202 1.32 -26.80 0.58
C PHE A 202 0.39 -28.01 0.68
N GLU A 203 -0.76 -27.93 0.03
CA GLU A 203 -1.81 -28.92 0.09
C GLU A 203 -1.92 -29.70 -1.23
N VAL A 204 -1.93 -31.03 -1.14
CA VAL A 204 -2.17 -31.92 -2.28
C VAL A 204 -2.78 -33.25 -1.81
N PRO A 205 -3.93 -33.69 -2.35
CA PRO A 205 -4.86 -32.96 -3.22
C PRO A 205 -5.43 -31.70 -2.56
N LYS A 206 -5.70 -30.66 -3.35
CA LYS A 206 -6.41 -29.45 -2.88
C LYS A 206 -7.76 -29.82 -2.27
N GLY A 207 -8.06 -29.27 -1.10
CA GLY A 207 -9.27 -29.55 -0.33
C GLY A 207 -9.25 -30.85 0.49
N SER A 208 -8.11 -31.54 0.57
CA SER A 208 -7.96 -32.75 1.39
C SER A 208 -7.58 -32.48 2.85
N GLY A 209 -7.06 -31.28 3.16
CA GLY A 209 -6.43 -30.94 4.43
C GLY A 209 -5.06 -31.58 4.66
N ASN A 210 -4.52 -32.33 3.68
CA ASN A 210 -3.21 -32.96 3.79
C ASN A 210 -2.12 -32.02 3.27
N HIS A 211 -1.15 -31.74 4.13
CA HIS A 211 -0.01 -30.90 3.80
C HIS A 211 1.29 -31.70 3.74
N THR A 212 1.99 -31.65 2.60
CA THR A 212 3.16 -32.52 2.34
C THR A 212 4.49 -31.78 2.40
N ILE A 213 4.48 -30.44 2.28
CA ILE A 213 5.67 -29.59 2.40
C ILE A 213 5.39 -28.52 3.46
N PHE A 214 6.12 -28.57 4.56
CA PHE A 214 5.95 -27.63 5.67
C PHE A 214 6.40 -26.20 5.33
N GLU A 215 7.55 -26.07 4.66
CA GLU A 215 8.14 -24.80 4.24
C GLU A 215 9.14 -25.05 3.10
N SER A 216 9.31 -24.06 2.23
CA SER A 216 10.46 -23.96 1.31
C SER A 216 10.95 -22.51 1.28
N ASN A 217 12.17 -22.28 0.81
CA ASN A 217 12.74 -20.93 0.73
C ASN A 217 13.47 -20.75 -0.61
N LEU A 218 13.37 -19.56 -1.20
CA LEU A 218 14.19 -19.19 -2.35
C LEU A 218 15.60 -18.83 -1.87
N TRP A 219 16.62 -19.53 -2.36
CA TRP A 219 18.02 -19.20 -2.09
C TRP A 219 18.68 -18.64 -3.34
N MET A 220 19.40 -17.54 -3.19
CA MET A 220 20.10 -16.86 -4.28
C MET A 220 21.42 -16.31 -3.76
N GLY A 221 22.49 -16.50 -4.53
CA GLY A 221 23.79 -15.94 -4.17
C GLY A 221 24.60 -15.56 -5.40
N GLY A 222 25.53 -14.64 -5.22
CA GLY A 222 26.41 -14.15 -6.27
C GLY A 222 27.68 -13.52 -5.70
N LEU A 223 28.70 -13.42 -6.54
CA LEU A 223 29.92 -12.70 -6.23
C LEU A 223 29.86 -11.30 -6.86
N ASN A 224 30.34 -10.27 -6.16
CA ASN A 224 30.57 -8.97 -6.78
C ASN A 224 31.89 -8.93 -7.56
N SER A 225 32.23 -7.78 -8.16
CA SER A 225 33.48 -7.58 -8.92
C SER A 225 34.76 -7.84 -8.09
N ASN A 226 34.67 -7.78 -6.77
CA ASN A 226 35.77 -8.01 -5.84
C ASN A 226 35.77 -9.44 -5.28
N SER A 227 34.94 -10.35 -5.82
CA SER A 227 34.77 -11.73 -5.32
C SER A 227 34.18 -11.84 -3.90
N ASN A 228 33.48 -10.82 -3.40
CA ASN A 228 32.74 -10.93 -2.15
C ASN A 228 31.39 -11.61 -2.37
N LEU A 229 31.04 -12.55 -1.50
CA LEU A 229 29.75 -13.25 -1.52
C LEU A 229 28.61 -12.35 -1.04
N HIS A 230 27.55 -12.30 -1.83
CA HIS A 230 26.22 -11.81 -1.47
C HIS A 230 25.27 -13.01 -1.49
N LEU A 231 24.55 -13.25 -0.42
CA LEU A 231 23.73 -14.45 -0.24
C LEU A 231 22.40 -14.10 0.44
N ALA A 232 21.31 -14.54 -0.17
CA ALA A 232 19.99 -14.69 0.41
C ALA A 232 19.76 -16.20 0.60
N ALA A 233 19.75 -16.66 1.85
CA ALA A 233 19.64 -18.08 2.19
C ALA A 233 18.97 -18.31 3.56
N GLN A 234 17.89 -17.58 3.82
CA GLN A 234 17.11 -17.76 5.04
C GLN A 234 16.64 -19.21 5.23
N THR A 235 16.64 -19.64 6.49
CA THR A 235 16.03 -20.91 6.92
C THR A 235 14.92 -20.60 7.92
N TYR A 236 13.75 -21.21 7.74
CA TYR A 236 12.62 -21.16 8.68
C TYR A 236 12.16 -19.75 9.09
N GLY A 237 12.26 -18.78 8.18
CA GLY A 237 11.86 -17.38 8.40
C GLY A 237 12.45 -16.70 9.65
N HIS A 238 13.58 -17.20 10.18
CA HIS A 238 13.96 -16.95 11.59
C HIS A 238 14.69 -15.63 11.87
N TYR A 239 15.10 -14.90 10.84
CA TYR A 239 15.85 -13.66 10.96
C TYR A 239 15.47 -12.83 9.74
N ILE A 240 15.32 -11.52 9.95
CA ILE A 240 15.04 -10.46 8.97
C ILE A 240 15.00 -10.98 7.51
N PRO A 241 13.83 -10.96 6.84
CA PRO A 241 13.71 -11.56 5.52
C PRO A 241 14.75 -11.04 4.53
N ASP A 242 15.39 -11.96 3.81
CA ASP A 242 16.34 -11.61 2.73
C ASP A 242 15.64 -10.96 1.54
N PHE A 243 14.32 -11.20 1.40
CA PHE A 243 13.48 -10.67 0.35
C PHE A 243 12.42 -9.71 0.91
N SER A 244 12.07 -8.71 0.11
CA SER A 244 11.09 -7.68 0.44
C SER A 244 10.10 -7.52 -0.71
N PHE A 245 8.86 -7.18 -0.37
CA PHE A 245 7.83 -6.89 -1.36
C PHE A 245 8.10 -5.53 -2.02
N GLY A 246 7.79 -5.41 -3.31
CA GLY A 246 7.98 -4.18 -4.07
C GLY A 246 6.85 -3.16 -3.88
N PRO A 247 6.98 -1.97 -4.51
CA PRO A 247 8.17 -1.47 -5.19
C PRO A 247 9.21 -0.94 -4.18
N ILE A 248 10.45 -1.45 -4.27
CA ILE A 248 11.60 -0.75 -3.70
C ILE A 248 11.99 0.32 -4.72
N ALA A 249 11.46 1.52 -4.54
CA ALA A 249 11.95 2.68 -5.25
C ALA A 249 13.25 3.14 -4.56
N ASN A 250 14.38 2.96 -5.23
CA ASN A 250 15.60 3.67 -4.88
C ASN A 250 15.87 4.72 -5.98
N ASN A 251 15.72 5.99 -5.59
CA ASN A 251 16.30 7.23 -6.14
C ASN A 251 16.65 7.30 -7.62
#